data_AF-A0A1F7F2T0-F1
#
_entry.id   AF-A0A1F7F2T0-F1
#
_cell.length_a   1.000
_cell.length_b   1.000
_cell.length_c   1.000
_cell.angle_alpha   90.00
_cell.angle_beta   90.00
_cell.angle_gamma   90.00
#
_symmetry.space_group_name_H-M   'P 1'
#
loop_
_entity.id
_entity.type
_entity.pdbx_description
1 polymer ?
#
loop_
_entity_poly.entity_id
_entity_poly.type
_entity_poly.pdbx_seq_one_letter_code
_entity_poly.pdbx_strand_id
1 'polypeptide(L)'
;MRLTLVFRQAMHKGLVTILLFLALTASVSVYVYISNTSRYTNRSMQLIVKRLGHNLIVLPDSANPLDVYWCTDRQAVFSEDIAVRLADHDKLASRYFVSVLQTRCILNGKAFILTGLGIVQRSDETTEKGNMIRAMPQGCVRLGAMAAEQLKRTAGDTLQINGNSYIIESILKENGDEDDYRIFLHLGTLQTMLGQEGRINYILAFLCQHGNNVEKTIDHEREMLKKLVPGMKLITKTGLIQGRALARLTTDRTLYYLLGLIFIVTIMIIMISGTQEIAERRKETGILTAMGAGYGYILSLYFIKIGIVALLASASGFIIGSSLAVYWTSGFLVIETIEIAYQWSDLPRICLITLSTALAAESIPLISLIRSDPGRILMEE
;
A
#
# COMPACT_ATOMS: atom_id res chain seq x y z
N MET A 1 -11.01 14.40 46.16
CA MET A 1 -10.44 15.76 46.41
C MET A 1 -9.55 16.25 45.27
N ARG A 2 -8.56 15.47 44.79
CA ARG A 2 -7.69 15.86 43.64
C ARG A 2 -8.44 16.05 42.31
N LEU A 3 -9.29 15.09 41.89
CA LEU A 3 -10.05 15.21 40.63
C LEU A 3 -11.06 16.36 40.62
N THR A 4 -11.75 16.62 41.72
CA THR A 4 -12.72 17.71 41.85
C THR A 4 -12.08 19.10 41.70
N LEU A 5 -10.84 19.25 42.16
CA LEU A 5 -10.04 20.46 41.96
C LEU A 5 -9.62 20.61 40.50
N VAL A 6 -9.13 19.53 39.86
CA VAL A 6 -8.80 19.52 38.42
C VAL A 6 -10.01 19.83 37.55
N PHE A 7 -11.18 19.28 37.88
CA PHE A 7 -12.42 19.51 37.14
C PHE A 7 -12.90 20.97 37.29
N ARG A 8 -12.85 21.52 38.51
CA ARG A 8 -13.14 22.95 38.73
C ARG A 8 -12.10 23.86 38.06
N GLN A 9 -10.84 23.44 38.01
CA GLN A 9 -9.75 24.15 37.36
C GLN A 9 -9.89 24.16 35.84
N ALA A 10 -10.36 23.07 35.23
CA ALA A 10 -10.70 23.00 33.81
C ALA A 10 -11.92 23.87 33.45
N MET A 11 -12.88 23.99 34.38
CA MET A 11 -14.08 24.81 34.22
C MET A 11 -13.81 26.32 34.43
N HIS A 12 -12.83 26.70 35.24
CA HIS A 12 -12.48 28.10 35.49
C HIS A 12 -11.54 28.61 34.39
N LYS A 13 -12.00 29.58 33.59
CA LYS A 13 -11.41 30.01 32.30
C LYS A 13 -11.35 28.89 31.25
N GLY A 14 -12.48 28.20 31.06
CA GLY A 14 -12.61 27.07 30.12
C GLY A 14 -12.23 27.36 28.67
N LEU A 15 -12.22 28.62 28.22
CA LEU A 15 -11.95 28.98 26.82
C LEU A 15 -10.57 28.51 26.33
N VAL A 16 -9.49 28.75 27.09
CA VAL A 16 -8.13 28.31 26.69
C VAL A 16 -8.04 26.78 26.64
N THR A 17 -8.65 26.11 27.62
CA THR A 17 -8.68 24.64 27.67
C THR A 17 -9.50 24.05 26.52
N ILE A 18 -10.61 24.69 26.14
CA ILE A 18 -11.44 24.31 24.98
C ILE A 18 -10.67 24.55 23.69
N LEU A 19 -10.00 25.69 23.52
CA LEU A 19 -9.20 25.96 22.32
C LEU A 19 -8.06 24.94 22.16
N LEU A 20 -7.36 24.61 23.25
CA LEU A 20 -6.32 23.59 23.24
C LEU A 20 -6.90 22.20 22.89
N PHE A 21 -8.04 21.83 23.49
CA PHE A 21 -8.74 20.59 23.17
C PHE A 21 -9.14 20.53 21.69
N LEU A 22 -9.70 21.61 21.13
CA LEU A 22 -10.08 21.68 19.72
C LEU A 22 -8.86 21.60 18.80
N ALA A 23 -7.78 22.30 19.12
CA ALA A 23 -6.55 22.29 18.33
C ALA A 23 -5.87 20.90 18.33
N LEU A 24 -5.83 20.24 19.50
CA LEU A 24 -5.35 18.86 19.63
C LEU A 24 -6.26 17.88 18.88
N THR A 25 -7.58 18.01 19.04
CA THR A 25 -8.56 17.19 18.32
C THR A 25 -8.38 17.33 16.81
N ALA A 26 -8.21 18.55 16.30
CA ALA A 26 -7.97 18.82 14.89
C ALA A 26 -6.65 18.19 14.41
N SER A 27 -5.56 18.36 15.18
CA SER A 27 -4.25 17.78 14.84
C SER A 27 -4.31 16.25 14.77
N VAL A 28 -4.92 15.60 15.78
CA VAL A 28 -5.12 14.15 15.78
C VAL A 28 -6.05 13.71 14.65
N SER A 29 -7.13 14.45 14.38
CA SER A 29 -8.05 14.14 13.28
C SER A 29 -7.33 14.13 11.94
N VAL A 30 -6.49 15.15 11.68
CA VAL A 30 -5.71 15.25 10.46
C VAL A 30 -4.70 14.11 10.37
N TYR A 31 -3.96 13.81 11.45
CA TYR A 31 -3.04 12.68 11.51
C TYR A 31 -3.75 11.35 11.18
N VAL A 32 -4.89 11.08 11.82
CA VAL A 32 -5.67 9.84 11.63
C VAL A 32 -6.24 9.76 10.22
N TYR A 33 -6.79 10.87 9.70
CA TYR A 33 -7.29 10.97 8.34
C TYR A 33 -6.20 10.61 7.31
N ILE A 34 -5.02 11.23 7.43
CA ILE A 34 -3.90 10.99 6.50
C ILE A 34 -3.39 9.56 6.61
N SER A 35 -3.19 9.05 7.84
CA SER A 35 -2.71 7.69 8.07
C SER A 35 -3.67 6.65 7.50
N ASN A 36 -4.97 6.80 7.75
CA ASN A 36 -5.97 5.87 7.26
C ASN A 36 -6.08 5.96 5.73
N THR A 37 -6.20 7.17 5.18
CA THR A 37 -6.25 7.41 3.72
C THR A 37 -5.03 6.81 3.02
N SER A 38 -3.84 7.10 3.54
CA SER A 38 -2.58 6.57 3.00
C SER A 38 -2.59 5.04 2.92
N ARG A 39 -3.08 4.34 3.96
CA ARG A 39 -3.15 2.88 3.98
C ARG A 39 -3.94 2.34 2.78
N TYR A 40 -5.13 2.88 2.54
CA TYR A 40 -6.01 2.45 1.46
C TYR A 40 -5.51 2.92 0.09
N THR A 41 -5.02 4.14 -0.04
CA THR A 41 -4.43 4.64 -1.30
C THR A 41 -3.17 3.84 -1.68
N ASN A 42 -2.28 3.54 -0.72
CA ASN A 42 -1.12 2.69 -0.95
C ASN A 42 -1.55 1.28 -1.37
N ARG A 43 -2.60 0.71 -0.76
CA ARG A 43 -3.14 -0.59 -1.17
C ARG A 43 -3.71 -0.55 -2.59
N SER A 44 -4.50 0.46 -2.92
CA SER A 44 -5.07 0.67 -4.26
C SER A 44 -3.94 0.81 -5.29
N MET A 45 -2.93 1.62 -4.99
CA MET A 45 -1.75 1.76 -5.84
C MET A 45 -1.04 0.43 -6.07
N GLN A 46 -0.87 -0.41 -5.03
CA GLN A 46 -0.29 -1.75 -5.20
C GLN A 46 -1.09 -2.62 -6.18
N LEU A 47 -2.42 -2.53 -6.17
CA LEU A 47 -3.30 -3.28 -7.07
C LEU A 47 -3.28 -2.72 -8.50
N ILE A 48 -3.36 -1.40 -8.68
CA ILE A 48 -3.24 -0.73 -9.99
C ILE A 48 -1.94 -1.14 -10.66
N VAL A 49 -0.85 -0.96 -9.91
CA VAL A 49 0.48 -1.30 -10.34
C VAL A 49 0.60 -2.78 -10.70
N LYS A 50 -0.01 -3.67 -9.92
CA LYS A 50 -0.02 -5.09 -10.20
C LYS A 50 -0.70 -5.38 -11.53
N ARG A 51 -1.83 -4.72 -11.84
CA ARG A 51 -2.56 -4.86 -13.11
C ARG A 51 -1.75 -4.46 -14.35
N LEU A 52 -0.63 -3.75 -14.21
CA LEU A 52 0.33 -3.52 -15.31
C LEU A 52 1.00 -4.81 -15.82
N GLY A 53 0.81 -5.92 -15.13
CA GLY A 53 1.22 -7.24 -15.57
C GLY A 53 2.53 -7.73 -14.96
N HIS A 54 2.95 -8.89 -15.49
CA HIS A 54 4.15 -9.60 -15.10
C HIS A 54 5.39 -8.78 -15.46
N ASN A 55 6.36 -8.75 -14.55
CA ASN A 55 7.60 -7.98 -14.68
C ASN A 55 8.85 -8.86 -14.76
N LEU A 56 8.67 -10.18 -14.76
CA LEU A 56 9.71 -11.18 -14.93
C LEU A 56 9.33 -12.15 -16.05
N ILE A 57 10.35 -12.60 -16.79
CA ILE A 57 10.25 -13.68 -17.77
C ILE A 57 11.36 -14.69 -17.46
N VAL A 58 11.00 -15.96 -17.34
CA VAL A 58 11.95 -17.07 -17.15
C VAL A 58 12.07 -17.87 -18.44
N LEU A 59 13.31 -18.11 -18.87
CA LEU A 59 13.66 -18.77 -20.12
C LEU A 59 14.85 -19.72 -19.91
N PRO A 60 15.07 -20.71 -20.79
CA PRO A 60 16.32 -21.47 -20.81
C PRO A 60 17.52 -20.55 -21.11
N ASP A 61 18.69 -20.88 -20.56
CA ASP A 61 19.92 -20.12 -20.80
C ASP A 61 20.27 -20.03 -22.30
N SER A 62 20.03 -21.12 -23.03
CA SER A 62 20.24 -21.23 -24.48
C SER A 62 19.27 -20.41 -25.34
N ALA A 63 18.14 -19.96 -24.80
CA ALA A 63 17.11 -19.28 -25.57
C ALA A 63 17.49 -17.82 -25.89
N ASN A 64 17.28 -17.35 -27.11
CA ASN A 64 17.39 -15.93 -27.40
C ASN A 64 16.08 -15.22 -27.04
N PRO A 65 16.07 -14.21 -26.16
CA PRO A 65 14.83 -13.52 -25.76
C PRO A 65 14.10 -12.84 -26.93
N LEU A 66 14.82 -12.42 -27.97
CA LEU A 66 14.21 -11.83 -29.17
C LEU A 66 13.26 -12.80 -29.87
N ASP A 67 13.57 -14.10 -29.86
CA ASP A 67 12.70 -15.10 -30.46
C ASP A 67 11.35 -15.18 -29.75
N VAL A 68 11.34 -14.95 -28.43
CA VAL A 68 10.11 -14.89 -27.62
C VAL A 68 9.35 -13.59 -27.87
N TYR A 69 10.03 -12.44 -27.90
CA TYR A 69 9.36 -11.16 -28.16
C TYR A 69 8.75 -11.08 -29.55
N TRP A 70 9.42 -11.66 -30.54
CA TRP A 70 8.91 -11.69 -31.91
C TRP A 70 8.05 -12.92 -32.19
N CYS A 71 7.92 -13.87 -31.27
CA CYS A 71 7.23 -15.13 -31.49
C CYS A 71 7.74 -15.82 -32.77
N THR A 72 9.06 -16.06 -32.88
CA THR A 72 9.66 -16.74 -34.03
C THR A 72 9.56 -18.27 -33.88
N ASP A 73 9.80 -19.01 -34.96
CA ASP A 73 9.81 -20.47 -34.92
C ASP A 73 11.05 -21.04 -34.19
N ARG A 74 12.00 -20.18 -33.78
CA ARG A 74 13.24 -20.55 -33.07
C ARG A 74 13.12 -20.48 -31.55
N GLN A 75 11.95 -20.13 -31.05
CA GLN A 75 11.70 -20.10 -29.61
C GLN A 75 12.07 -21.44 -28.97
N ALA A 76 12.86 -21.37 -27.89
CA ALA A 76 13.13 -22.56 -27.10
C ALA A 76 11.84 -23.11 -26.51
N VAL A 77 11.80 -24.42 -26.32
CA VAL A 77 10.67 -25.14 -25.73
C VAL A 77 11.20 -26.00 -24.60
N PHE A 78 10.55 -25.94 -23.43
CA PHE A 78 10.96 -26.67 -22.23
C PHE A 78 9.75 -27.12 -21.40
N SER A 79 9.97 -27.94 -20.37
CA SER A 79 8.89 -28.52 -19.57
C SER A 79 8.16 -27.49 -18.70
N GLU A 80 6.82 -27.57 -18.67
CA GLU A 80 5.99 -26.71 -17.82
C GLU A 80 6.13 -26.98 -16.31
N ASP A 81 6.66 -28.15 -15.92
CA ASP A 81 6.94 -28.53 -14.53
C ASP A 81 7.85 -27.52 -13.81
N ILE A 82 8.71 -26.82 -14.57
CA ILE A 82 9.55 -25.74 -14.04
C ILE A 82 8.71 -24.66 -13.35
N ALA A 83 7.54 -24.31 -13.90
CA ALA A 83 6.67 -23.31 -13.29
C ALA A 83 6.08 -23.81 -11.96
N VAL A 84 5.73 -25.09 -11.87
CA VAL A 84 5.24 -25.73 -10.65
C VAL A 84 6.33 -25.72 -9.57
N ARG A 85 7.55 -26.12 -9.92
CA ARG A 85 8.71 -26.09 -9.01
C ARG A 85 9.04 -24.69 -8.48
N LEU A 86 8.84 -23.65 -9.31
CA LEU A 86 8.98 -22.26 -8.87
C LEU A 86 7.84 -21.85 -7.93
N ALA A 87 6.61 -22.23 -8.23
CA ALA A 87 5.46 -21.93 -7.39
C ALA A 87 5.52 -22.63 -6.02
N ASP A 88 6.06 -23.84 -5.94
CA ASP A 88 6.18 -24.61 -4.70
C ASP A 88 7.23 -24.05 -3.72
N HIS A 89 8.01 -23.05 -4.13
CA HIS A 89 9.12 -22.54 -3.33
C HIS A 89 8.85 -21.15 -2.74
N ASP A 90 8.27 -21.13 -1.52
CA ASP A 90 7.79 -19.91 -0.84
C ASP A 90 8.86 -18.83 -0.59
N LYS A 91 10.15 -19.21 -0.58
CA LYS A 91 11.26 -18.27 -0.40
C LYS A 91 11.52 -17.37 -1.61
N LEU A 92 10.96 -17.69 -2.79
CA LEU A 92 11.05 -16.81 -3.95
C LEU A 92 10.23 -15.54 -3.71
N ALA A 93 10.78 -14.40 -4.09
CA ALA A 93 10.06 -13.13 -4.03
C ALA A 93 9.07 -13.00 -5.20
N SER A 94 9.24 -13.78 -6.27
CA SER A 94 8.27 -13.84 -7.36
C SER A 94 7.03 -14.68 -7.01
N ARG A 95 5.89 -14.26 -7.59
CA ARG A 95 4.56 -14.86 -7.45
C ARG A 95 3.81 -14.78 -8.78
N TYR A 96 2.60 -15.35 -8.84
CA TYR A 96 1.69 -15.33 -9.97
C TYR A 96 2.35 -15.91 -11.23
N PHE A 97 2.80 -17.16 -11.14
CA PHE A 97 3.46 -17.83 -12.24
C PHE A 97 2.45 -18.20 -13.33
N VAL A 98 2.82 -17.94 -14.59
CA VAL A 98 2.02 -18.33 -15.75
C VAL A 98 2.92 -18.98 -16.79
N SER A 99 2.63 -20.25 -17.07
CA SER A 99 3.21 -21.03 -18.14
C SER A 99 2.65 -20.56 -19.48
N VAL A 100 3.53 -20.24 -20.44
CA VAL A 100 3.12 -19.70 -21.74
C VAL A 100 3.72 -20.49 -22.89
N LEU A 101 2.83 -20.95 -23.77
CA LEU A 101 3.16 -21.46 -25.09
C LEU A 101 2.60 -20.49 -26.13
N GLN A 102 3.36 -20.13 -27.15
CA GLN A 102 2.90 -19.22 -28.19
C GLN A 102 3.44 -19.61 -29.57
N THR A 103 2.63 -19.34 -30.59
CA THR A 103 3.02 -19.50 -32.00
C THR A 103 2.37 -18.41 -32.84
N ARG A 104 2.96 -18.10 -33.99
CA ARG A 104 2.28 -17.32 -35.01
C ARG A 104 1.24 -18.20 -35.69
N CYS A 105 0.11 -17.61 -36.07
CA CYS A 105 -0.87 -18.24 -36.92
C CYS A 105 -1.39 -17.26 -37.96
N ILE A 106 -1.88 -17.79 -39.08
CA ILE A 106 -2.55 -16.99 -40.12
C ILE A 106 -4.01 -17.44 -40.16
N LEU A 107 -4.93 -16.52 -39.90
CA LEU A 107 -6.37 -16.75 -39.97
C LEU A 107 -6.98 -15.71 -40.91
N ASN A 108 -7.79 -16.15 -41.88
CA ASN A 108 -8.41 -15.28 -42.89
C ASN A 108 -7.41 -14.34 -43.59
N GLY A 109 -6.19 -14.82 -43.87
CA GLY A 109 -5.13 -14.05 -44.53
C GLY A 109 -4.44 -13.00 -43.65
N LYS A 110 -4.71 -12.97 -42.34
CA LYS A 110 -4.10 -12.04 -41.38
C LYS A 110 -3.29 -12.80 -40.33
N ALA A 111 -2.18 -12.22 -39.90
CA ALA A 111 -1.28 -12.82 -38.93
C ALA A 111 -1.70 -12.46 -37.50
N PHE A 112 -1.72 -13.46 -36.62
CA PHE A 112 -2.03 -13.33 -35.20
C PHE A 112 -1.02 -14.13 -34.36
N ILE A 113 -1.01 -13.88 -33.06
CA ILE A 113 -0.21 -14.65 -32.10
C ILE A 113 -1.16 -15.52 -31.28
N LEU A 114 -1.10 -16.82 -31.51
CA LEU A 114 -1.86 -17.81 -30.76
C LEU A 114 -1.12 -18.10 -29.45
N THR A 115 -1.75 -17.86 -28.30
CA THR A 115 -1.11 -17.90 -26.98
C THR A 115 -1.87 -18.79 -26.00
N GLY A 116 -1.24 -19.88 -25.57
CA GLY A 116 -1.73 -20.79 -24.54
C GLY A 116 -1.25 -20.34 -23.16
N LEU A 117 -2.17 -20.15 -22.22
CA LEU A 117 -1.88 -19.68 -20.87
C LEU A 117 -2.25 -20.74 -19.82
N GLY A 118 -1.31 -21.07 -18.94
CA GLY A 118 -1.47 -22.00 -17.82
C GLY A 118 -1.12 -21.32 -16.52
N ILE A 119 -2.11 -21.00 -15.69
CA ILE A 119 -1.89 -20.37 -14.39
C ILE A 119 -1.40 -21.42 -13.40
N VAL A 120 -0.26 -21.15 -12.76
CA VAL A 120 0.26 -21.97 -11.68
C VAL A 120 0.02 -21.23 -10.37
N GLN A 121 -0.82 -21.80 -9.52
CA GLN A 121 -1.14 -21.20 -8.22
C GLN A 121 -0.06 -21.55 -7.20
N ARG A 122 0.23 -20.58 -6.35
CA ARG A 122 1.10 -20.74 -5.18
C ARG A 122 0.26 -20.68 -3.91
N SER A 123 0.65 -21.43 -2.89
CA SER A 123 -0.12 -21.66 -1.66
C SER A 123 -0.33 -20.39 -0.82
N ASP A 124 0.58 -19.41 -0.90
CA ASP A 124 0.53 -18.16 -0.11
C ASP A 124 -0.14 -16.98 -0.84
N GLU A 125 -0.76 -17.22 -2.00
CA GLU A 125 -1.45 -16.18 -2.78
C GLU A 125 -2.85 -15.88 -2.23
N THR A 126 -3.10 -14.62 -1.87
CA THR A 126 -4.42 -14.19 -1.39
C THR A 126 -5.38 -13.94 -2.55
N THR A 127 -6.67 -14.25 -2.37
CA THR A 127 -7.75 -13.96 -3.34
C THR A 127 -7.84 -12.49 -3.75
N GLU A 128 -7.68 -11.55 -2.80
CA GLU A 128 -7.69 -10.10 -3.08
C GLU A 128 -6.60 -9.69 -4.08
N LYS A 129 -5.43 -10.32 -3.96
CA LYS A 129 -4.33 -10.20 -4.91
C LYS A 129 -4.26 -11.44 -5.80
N GLY A 130 -5.39 -11.95 -6.31
CA GLY A 130 -5.40 -13.08 -7.25
C GLY A 130 -4.56 -12.81 -8.52
N ASN A 131 -4.30 -13.85 -9.32
CA ASN A 131 -3.49 -13.73 -10.53
C ASN A 131 -4.03 -12.62 -11.47
N MET A 132 -3.13 -11.87 -12.12
CA MET A 132 -3.49 -10.79 -13.06
C MET A 132 -4.20 -11.35 -14.30
N ILE A 133 -3.89 -12.59 -14.64
CA ILE A 133 -4.51 -13.31 -15.73
C ILE A 133 -5.68 -14.13 -15.15
N ARG A 134 -6.86 -13.96 -15.74
CA ARG A 134 -8.04 -14.78 -15.42
C ARG A 134 -7.92 -16.12 -16.13
N ALA A 135 -8.09 -17.21 -15.37
CA ALA A 135 -8.20 -18.56 -15.91
C ALA A 135 -9.28 -18.64 -16.98
N MET A 136 -9.01 -19.38 -18.04
CA MET A 136 -9.91 -19.53 -19.18
C MET A 136 -10.35 -20.98 -19.31
N PRO A 137 -11.66 -21.25 -19.43
CA PRO A 137 -12.15 -22.60 -19.68
C PRO A 137 -11.61 -23.18 -20.98
N GLN A 138 -11.49 -24.50 -21.04
CA GLN A 138 -11.24 -25.21 -22.30
C GLN A 138 -12.41 -24.99 -23.27
N GLY A 139 -12.13 -24.93 -24.57
CA GLY A 139 -13.14 -24.64 -25.60
C GLY A 139 -13.50 -23.16 -25.76
N CYS A 140 -12.95 -22.28 -24.91
CA CYS A 140 -13.09 -20.84 -25.02
C CYS A 140 -11.79 -20.17 -25.50
N VAL A 141 -11.94 -19.00 -26.12
CA VAL A 141 -10.84 -18.10 -26.49
C VAL A 141 -11.12 -16.68 -26.03
N ARG A 142 -10.05 -15.92 -25.83
CA ARG A 142 -10.11 -14.48 -25.59
C ARG A 142 -9.30 -13.76 -26.65
N LEU A 143 -9.87 -12.70 -27.22
CA LEU A 143 -9.24 -11.96 -28.33
C LEU A 143 -8.68 -10.62 -27.82
N GLY A 144 -7.52 -10.23 -28.32
CA GLY A 144 -7.08 -8.84 -28.30
C GLY A 144 -8.01 -7.93 -29.12
N ALA A 145 -7.99 -6.63 -28.84
CA ALA A 145 -8.89 -5.67 -29.51
C ALA A 145 -8.72 -5.67 -31.04
N MET A 146 -7.47 -5.59 -31.52
CA MET A 146 -7.16 -5.61 -32.94
C MET A 146 -7.43 -6.98 -33.58
N ALA A 147 -7.21 -8.07 -32.85
CA ALA A 147 -7.55 -9.41 -33.33
C ALA A 147 -9.06 -9.56 -33.58
N ALA A 148 -9.89 -9.10 -32.64
CA ALA A 148 -11.34 -9.12 -32.78
C ALA A 148 -11.83 -8.26 -33.95
N GLU A 149 -11.30 -7.04 -34.09
CA GLU A 149 -11.63 -6.14 -35.20
C GLU A 149 -11.25 -6.74 -36.56
N GLN A 150 -10.03 -7.28 -36.66
CA GLN A 150 -9.53 -7.86 -37.90
C GLN A 150 -10.27 -9.13 -38.32
N LEU A 151 -10.68 -9.96 -37.36
CA LEU A 151 -11.49 -11.15 -37.59
C LEU A 151 -12.98 -10.82 -37.76
N LYS A 152 -13.39 -9.58 -37.47
CA LYS A 152 -14.79 -9.12 -37.45
C LYS A 152 -15.66 -9.99 -36.54
N ARG A 153 -15.20 -10.22 -35.31
CA ARG A 153 -15.88 -11.05 -34.30
C ARG A 153 -16.13 -10.29 -33.02
N THR A 154 -17.17 -10.71 -32.31
CA THR A 154 -17.61 -10.15 -31.03
C THR A 154 -17.63 -11.22 -29.94
N ALA A 155 -17.75 -10.82 -28.67
CA ALA A 155 -17.93 -11.77 -27.58
C ALA A 155 -19.23 -12.57 -27.76
N GLY A 156 -19.16 -13.89 -27.56
CA GLY A 156 -20.25 -14.83 -27.81
C GLY A 156 -20.19 -15.51 -29.19
N ASP A 157 -19.43 -14.96 -30.15
CA ASP A 157 -19.25 -15.60 -31.45
C ASP A 157 -18.37 -16.86 -31.38
N THR A 158 -18.42 -17.67 -32.44
CA THR A 158 -17.52 -18.82 -32.62
C THR A 158 -16.37 -18.48 -33.56
N LEU A 159 -15.15 -18.87 -33.17
CA LEU A 159 -13.94 -18.77 -33.96
C LEU A 159 -13.41 -20.17 -34.31
N GLN A 160 -13.12 -20.41 -35.58
CA GLN A 160 -12.46 -21.65 -36.01
C GLN A 160 -10.94 -21.48 -36.05
N ILE A 161 -10.23 -22.39 -35.39
CA ILE A 161 -8.76 -22.44 -35.37
C ILE A 161 -8.34 -23.89 -35.60
N ASN A 162 -7.56 -24.14 -36.66
CA ASN A 162 -7.11 -25.48 -37.06
C ASN A 162 -8.26 -26.52 -37.16
N GLY A 163 -9.42 -26.11 -37.69
CA GLY A 163 -10.59 -26.98 -37.86
C GLY A 163 -11.47 -27.19 -36.62
N ASN A 164 -11.03 -26.73 -35.45
CA ASN A 164 -11.81 -26.78 -34.20
C ASN A 164 -12.53 -25.45 -33.96
N SER A 165 -13.75 -25.51 -33.40
CA SER A 165 -14.56 -24.35 -33.04
C SER A 165 -14.37 -23.97 -31.57
N TYR A 166 -14.18 -22.68 -31.31
CA TYR A 166 -14.03 -22.12 -29.97
C TYR A 166 -15.00 -20.96 -29.75
N ILE A 167 -15.53 -20.83 -28.54
CA ILE A 167 -16.42 -19.71 -28.17
C ILE A 167 -15.56 -18.52 -27.71
N ILE A 168 -15.84 -17.33 -28.21
CA ILE A 168 -15.17 -16.11 -27.78
C ILE A 168 -15.79 -15.66 -26.44
N GLU A 169 -15.08 -15.89 -25.34
CA GLU A 169 -15.54 -15.51 -23.99
C GLU A 169 -15.60 -13.99 -23.84
N SER A 170 -14.53 -13.32 -24.25
CA SER A 170 -14.38 -11.88 -24.10
C SER A 170 -13.36 -11.31 -25.08
N ILE A 171 -13.41 -9.98 -25.24
CA ILE A 171 -12.46 -9.19 -26.00
C ILE A 171 -11.74 -8.28 -25.00
N LEU A 172 -10.41 -8.27 -25.04
CA LEU A 172 -9.59 -7.39 -24.23
C LEU A 172 -9.72 -5.95 -24.73
N LYS A 173 -9.67 -5.01 -23.80
CA LYS A 173 -9.57 -3.59 -24.13
C LYS A 173 -8.23 -3.32 -24.82
N GLU A 174 -8.25 -2.45 -25.82
CA GLU A 174 -7.04 -2.00 -26.52
C GLU A 174 -6.00 -1.48 -25.53
N ASN A 175 -4.78 -2.03 -25.64
CA ASN A 175 -3.67 -1.71 -24.74
C ASN A 175 -2.45 -1.09 -25.45
N GLY A 176 -2.44 -1.10 -26.79
CA GLY A 176 -1.37 -0.55 -27.62
C GLY A 176 -0.09 -1.41 -27.63
N ASP A 177 -0.21 -2.72 -27.41
CA ASP A 177 0.91 -3.67 -27.40
C ASP A 177 0.59 -4.96 -28.18
N GLU A 178 1.50 -5.94 -28.16
CA GLU A 178 1.29 -7.18 -28.90
C GLU A 178 0.05 -7.98 -28.46
N ASP A 179 -0.48 -7.75 -27.25
CA ASP A 179 -1.65 -8.47 -26.75
C ASP A 179 -2.92 -8.10 -27.53
N ASP A 180 -2.95 -6.93 -28.19
CA ASP A 180 -4.06 -6.54 -29.07
C ASP A 180 -4.19 -7.44 -30.30
N TYR A 181 -3.11 -8.11 -30.71
CA TYR A 181 -3.07 -9.04 -31.85
C TYR A 181 -3.03 -10.52 -31.41
N ARG A 182 -3.16 -10.79 -30.10
CA ARG A 182 -3.16 -12.15 -29.56
C ARG A 182 -4.55 -12.78 -29.57
N ILE A 183 -4.54 -14.10 -29.77
CA ILE A 183 -5.66 -14.99 -29.53
C ILE A 183 -5.25 -15.90 -28.38
N PHE A 184 -5.83 -15.67 -27.20
CA PHE A 184 -5.54 -16.44 -26.01
C PHE A 184 -6.43 -17.67 -25.94
N LEU A 185 -5.85 -18.81 -25.53
CA LEU A 185 -6.54 -20.07 -25.26
C LEU A 185 -5.94 -20.76 -24.03
N HIS A 186 -6.61 -21.80 -23.54
CA HIS A 186 -6.08 -22.64 -22.47
C HIS A 186 -4.76 -23.30 -22.91
N LEU A 187 -3.74 -23.35 -22.03
CA LEU A 187 -2.41 -23.89 -22.37
C LEU A 187 -2.47 -25.29 -22.96
N GLY A 188 -3.16 -26.22 -22.28
CA GLY A 188 -3.30 -27.60 -22.75
C GLY A 188 -3.92 -27.71 -24.15
N THR A 189 -4.84 -26.80 -24.51
CA THR A 189 -5.45 -26.79 -25.85
C THR A 189 -4.42 -26.43 -26.92
N LEU A 190 -3.55 -25.45 -26.66
CA LEU A 190 -2.49 -25.09 -27.60
C LEU A 190 -1.41 -26.17 -27.68
N GLN A 191 -1.07 -26.78 -26.55
CA GLN A 191 -0.11 -27.87 -26.47
C GLN A 191 -0.55 -29.06 -27.34
N THR A 192 -1.79 -29.52 -27.21
CA THR A 192 -2.33 -30.59 -28.06
C THR A 192 -2.38 -30.16 -29.53
N MET A 193 -2.76 -28.91 -29.82
CA MET A 193 -2.81 -28.37 -31.18
C MET A 193 -1.43 -28.37 -31.87
N LEU A 194 -0.35 -28.18 -31.12
CA LEU A 194 1.03 -28.12 -31.64
C LEU A 194 1.84 -29.42 -31.44
N GLY A 195 1.26 -30.46 -30.82
CA GLY A 195 2.02 -31.67 -30.44
C GLY A 195 3.12 -31.38 -29.40
N GLN A 196 2.87 -30.41 -28.50
CA GLN A 196 3.80 -29.94 -27.47
C GLN A 196 3.23 -30.13 -26.06
N GLU A 197 2.67 -31.30 -25.77
CA GLU A 197 2.16 -31.64 -24.44
C GLU A 197 3.22 -31.49 -23.35
N GLY A 198 2.85 -30.84 -22.23
CA GLY A 198 3.73 -30.56 -21.11
C GLY A 198 4.89 -29.60 -21.42
N ARG A 199 4.85 -28.91 -22.57
CA ARG A 199 5.92 -28.04 -23.05
C ARG A 199 5.46 -26.59 -23.26
N ILE A 200 6.36 -25.64 -23.00
CA ILE A 200 6.13 -24.19 -23.03
C ILE A 200 7.33 -23.42 -23.57
N ASN A 201 7.12 -22.17 -23.98
CA ASN A 201 8.19 -21.29 -24.46
C ASN A 201 8.82 -20.43 -23.36
N TYR A 202 8.03 -19.99 -22.37
CA TYR A 202 8.48 -19.13 -21.28
C TYR A 202 7.52 -19.15 -20.10
N ILE A 203 8.01 -18.70 -18.94
CA ILE A 203 7.19 -18.49 -17.75
C ILE A 203 7.16 -17.00 -17.44
N LEU A 204 5.96 -16.45 -17.26
CA LEU A 204 5.76 -15.13 -16.71
C LEU A 204 5.70 -15.22 -15.19
N ALA A 205 6.32 -14.25 -14.51
CA ALA A 205 6.25 -14.13 -13.07
C ALA A 205 6.20 -12.65 -12.64
N PHE A 206 5.80 -12.44 -11.40
CA PHE A 206 5.68 -11.12 -10.80
C PHE A 206 6.57 -11.01 -9.57
N LEU A 207 7.64 -10.23 -9.67
CA LEU A 207 8.50 -9.92 -8.54
C LEU A 207 7.77 -9.02 -7.53
N CYS A 208 7.49 -9.55 -6.34
CA CYS A 208 6.97 -8.77 -5.23
C CYS A 208 8.10 -8.06 -4.47
N GLN A 209 8.36 -6.81 -4.80
CA GLN A 209 9.36 -6.02 -4.07
C GLN A 209 8.78 -5.44 -2.76
N HIS A 210 9.43 -5.76 -1.64
CA HIS A 210 9.09 -5.27 -0.30
C HIS A 210 10.23 -4.47 0.36
N GLY A 211 11.32 -4.20 -0.36
CA GLY A 211 12.49 -3.48 0.15
C GLY A 211 12.90 -2.28 -0.71
N ASN A 212 13.77 -1.43 -0.15
CA ASN A 212 14.20 -0.18 -0.78
C ASN A 212 15.20 -0.39 -1.93
N ASN A 213 15.84 -1.56 -2.01
CA ASN A 213 16.84 -1.86 -3.03
C ASN A 213 16.27 -2.89 -4.03
N VAL A 214 15.88 -2.38 -5.19
CA VAL A 214 15.34 -3.16 -6.32
C VAL A 214 16.37 -4.20 -6.78
N GLU A 215 17.61 -3.77 -6.96
CA GLU A 215 18.69 -4.55 -7.55
C GLU A 215 19.03 -5.77 -6.68
N LYS A 216 19.18 -5.56 -5.37
CA LYS A 216 19.38 -6.67 -4.41
C LYS A 216 18.25 -7.70 -4.45
N THR A 217 17.01 -7.25 -4.65
CA THR A 217 15.85 -8.15 -4.73
C THR A 217 15.92 -8.99 -6.01
N ILE A 218 16.29 -8.37 -7.13
CA ILE A 218 16.46 -9.05 -8.41
C ILE A 218 17.63 -10.05 -8.34
N ASP A 219 18.75 -9.67 -7.75
CA ASP A 219 19.93 -10.54 -7.65
C ASP A 219 19.66 -11.73 -6.74
N HIS A 220 18.98 -11.52 -5.61
CA HIS A 220 18.51 -12.62 -4.76
C HIS A 220 17.59 -13.58 -5.52
N GLU A 221 16.65 -13.03 -6.30
CA GLU A 221 15.74 -13.85 -7.13
C GLU A 221 16.50 -14.66 -8.18
N ARG A 222 17.51 -14.05 -8.86
CA ARG A 222 18.37 -14.74 -9.83
C ARG A 222 19.16 -15.88 -9.18
N GLU A 223 19.74 -15.65 -8.00
CA GLU A 223 20.49 -16.67 -7.27
C GLU A 223 19.60 -17.84 -6.85
N MET A 224 18.41 -17.54 -6.34
CA MET A 224 17.43 -18.57 -5.95
C MET A 224 16.97 -19.37 -7.17
N LEU A 225 16.66 -18.69 -8.29
CA LEU A 225 16.27 -19.35 -9.53
C LEU A 225 17.36 -20.29 -10.04
N LYS A 226 18.63 -19.86 -10.07
CA LYS A 226 19.76 -20.72 -10.50
C LYS A 226 19.91 -21.98 -9.64
N LYS A 227 19.65 -21.88 -8.34
CA LYS A 227 19.71 -23.03 -7.41
C LYS A 227 18.55 -23.98 -7.62
N LEU A 228 17.35 -23.46 -7.84
CA LEU A 228 16.13 -24.26 -7.97
C LEU A 228 16.02 -24.92 -9.34
N VAL A 229 16.28 -24.18 -10.41
CA VAL A 229 16.09 -24.62 -11.79
C VAL A 229 17.34 -24.27 -12.62
N PRO A 230 18.42 -25.08 -12.50
CA PRO A 230 19.64 -24.87 -13.27
C PRO A 230 19.37 -24.90 -14.78
N GLY A 231 20.09 -24.07 -15.55
CA GLY A 231 19.90 -23.95 -16.99
C GLY A 231 18.81 -22.97 -17.42
N MET A 232 18.24 -22.21 -16.47
CA MET A 232 17.27 -21.15 -16.71
C MET A 232 17.86 -19.78 -16.35
N LYS A 233 17.46 -18.75 -17.11
CA LYS A 233 17.74 -17.34 -16.85
C LYS A 233 16.47 -16.54 -16.59
N LEU A 234 16.67 -15.46 -15.84
CA LEU A 234 15.66 -14.49 -15.49
C LEU A 234 15.86 -13.18 -16.25
N ILE A 235 14.81 -12.74 -16.94
CA ILE A 235 14.74 -11.43 -17.60
C ILE A 235 13.81 -10.54 -16.80
N THR A 236 14.25 -9.32 -16.52
CA THR A 236 13.53 -8.36 -15.71
C THR A 236 13.07 -7.17 -16.55
N LYS A 237 11.78 -6.84 -16.50
CA LYS A 237 11.25 -5.58 -17.02
C LYS A 237 11.56 -4.45 -16.03
N THR A 238 12.82 -4.05 -15.97
CA THR A 238 13.37 -3.19 -14.90
C THR A 238 12.63 -1.87 -14.75
N GLY A 239 12.18 -1.24 -15.85
CA GLY A 239 11.40 0.00 -15.79
C GLY A 239 10.10 -0.15 -14.99
N LEU A 240 9.40 -1.28 -15.14
CA LEU A 240 8.20 -1.58 -14.33
C LEU A 240 8.57 -1.80 -12.87
N ILE A 241 9.66 -2.51 -12.57
CA ILE A 241 10.05 -2.78 -11.17
C ILE A 241 10.50 -1.49 -10.46
N GLN A 242 11.36 -0.70 -11.11
CA GLN A 242 11.89 0.54 -10.57
C GLN A 242 10.81 1.62 -10.43
N GLY A 243 9.93 1.80 -11.43
CA GLY A 243 8.84 2.77 -11.35
C GLY A 243 7.92 2.51 -10.14
N ARG A 244 7.69 1.23 -9.83
CA ARG A 244 6.92 0.82 -8.64
C ARG A 244 7.63 1.12 -7.34
N ALA A 245 8.92 0.82 -7.27
CA ALA A 245 9.73 1.09 -6.07
C ALA A 245 9.80 2.60 -5.80
N LEU A 246 10.06 3.40 -6.82
CA LEU A 246 10.12 4.85 -6.73
C LEU A 246 8.78 5.45 -6.32
N ALA A 247 7.66 5.00 -6.93
CA ALA A 247 6.33 5.47 -6.57
C ALA A 247 5.99 5.20 -5.08
N ARG A 248 6.37 4.04 -4.54
CA ARG A 248 6.17 3.77 -3.09
C ARG A 248 7.05 4.65 -2.22
N LEU A 249 8.34 4.78 -2.56
CA LEU A 249 9.29 5.57 -1.79
C LEU A 249 8.91 7.05 -1.73
N THR A 250 8.44 7.62 -2.85
CA THR A 250 8.02 9.03 -2.89
C THR A 250 6.76 9.24 -2.07
N THR A 251 5.76 8.38 -2.19
CA THR A 251 4.53 8.47 -1.40
C THR A 251 4.82 8.34 0.10
N ASP A 252 5.56 7.31 0.52
CA ASP A 252 5.85 7.08 1.94
C ASP A 252 6.65 8.24 2.55
N ARG A 253 7.72 8.70 1.88
CA ARG A 253 8.53 9.83 2.38
C ARG A 253 7.74 11.13 2.48
N THR A 254 6.90 11.43 1.48
CA THR A 254 6.07 12.65 1.49
C THR A 254 5.13 12.65 2.68
N LEU A 255 4.51 11.50 2.97
CA LEU A 255 3.64 11.33 4.14
C LEU A 255 4.42 11.49 5.45
N TYR A 256 5.59 10.87 5.59
CA TYR A 256 6.41 11.02 6.79
C TYR A 256 6.79 12.49 7.07
N TYR A 257 7.16 13.26 6.05
CA TYR A 257 7.47 14.68 6.21
C TYR A 257 6.23 15.50 6.60
N LEU A 258 5.08 15.22 6.00
CA LEU A 258 3.84 15.93 6.31
C LEU A 258 3.35 15.63 7.74
N LEU A 259 3.41 14.36 8.18
CA LEU A 259 3.10 13.99 9.56
C LEU A 259 4.09 14.61 10.55
N GLY A 260 5.38 14.68 10.19
CA GLY A 260 6.40 15.37 10.99
C GLY A 260 6.11 16.86 11.16
N LEU A 261 5.62 17.54 10.11
CA LEU A 261 5.22 18.95 10.18
C LEU A 261 4.03 19.16 11.12
N ILE A 262 3.00 18.31 11.01
CA ILE A 262 1.84 18.35 11.92
C ILE A 262 2.31 18.17 13.37
N PHE A 263 3.21 17.22 13.61
CA PHE A 263 3.76 16.94 14.92
C PHE A 263 4.46 18.16 15.54
N ILE A 264 5.29 18.87 14.76
CA ILE A 264 5.96 20.10 15.20
C ILE A 264 4.93 21.19 15.55
N VAL A 265 3.92 21.39 14.70
CA VAL A 265 2.85 22.37 14.93
C VAL A 265 2.08 22.04 16.21
N THR A 266 1.77 20.76 16.45
CA THR A 266 1.09 20.32 17.67
C THR A 266 1.91 20.63 18.93
N ILE A 267 3.22 20.33 18.93
CA ILE A 267 4.12 20.67 20.05
C ILE A 267 4.13 22.18 20.30
N MET A 268 4.22 22.98 19.23
CA MET A 268 4.25 24.44 19.34
C MET A 268 2.95 24.98 19.95
N ILE A 269 1.79 24.46 19.54
CA ILE A 269 0.48 24.84 20.11
C ILE A 269 0.44 24.52 21.60
N ILE A 270 0.84 23.30 22.01
CA ILE A 270 0.85 22.91 23.43
C ILE A 270 1.78 23.83 24.23
N MET A 271 2.98 24.10 23.72
CA MET A 271 3.95 24.96 24.41
C MET A 271 3.44 26.40 24.57
N ILE A 272 2.85 26.99 23.53
CA ILE A 272 2.28 28.34 23.60
C ILE A 272 1.11 28.37 24.58
N SER A 273 0.16 27.42 24.48
CA SER A 273 -0.98 27.35 25.41
C SER A 273 -0.54 27.12 26.86
N GLY A 274 0.46 26.27 27.09
CA GLY A 274 1.01 26.01 28.43
C GLY A 274 1.69 27.24 29.02
N THR A 275 2.49 27.98 28.23
CA THR A 275 3.08 29.25 28.70
C THR A 275 2.03 30.32 29.02
N GLN A 276 0.98 30.43 28.21
CA GLN A 276 -0.15 31.34 28.48
C GLN A 276 -0.91 30.92 29.74
N GLU A 277 -1.19 29.63 29.92
CA GLU A 277 -1.88 29.13 31.12
C GLU A 277 -1.07 29.42 32.38
N ILE A 278 0.24 29.17 32.35
CA ILE A 278 1.12 29.49 33.46
C ILE A 278 1.12 30.98 33.72
N ALA A 279 1.27 31.83 32.70
CA ALA A 279 1.27 33.29 32.83
C ALA A 279 0.00 33.81 33.50
N GLU A 280 -1.17 33.34 33.07
CA GLU A 280 -2.46 33.73 33.66
C GLU A 280 -2.66 33.24 35.10
N ARG A 281 -2.03 32.12 35.47
CA ARG A 281 -2.17 31.49 36.79
C ARG A 281 -0.94 31.69 37.69
N ARG A 282 -0.04 32.62 37.34
CA ARG A 282 1.15 32.92 38.16
C ARG A 282 0.77 33.28 39.59
N LYS A 283 -0.20 34.18 39.78
CA LYS A 283 -0.67 34.62 41.12
C LYS A 283 -1.26 33.46 41.92
N GLU A 284 -2.10 32.62 41.32
CA GLU A 284 -2.66 31.41 41.97
C GLU A 284 -1.56 30.44 42.42
N THR A 285 -0.57 30.22 41.56
CA THR A 285 0.58 29.34 41.82
C THR A 285 1.48 29.89 42.93
N GLY A 286 1.69 31.22 42.96
CA GLY A 286 2.42 31.90 44.03
C GLY A 286 1.74 31.74 45.39
N ILE A 287 0.41 31.90 45.45
CA ILE A 287 -0.37 31.70 46.69
C ILE A 287 -0.28 30.25 47.16
N LEU A 288 -0.44 29.26 46.26
CA LEU A 288 -0.31 27.83 46.59
C LEU A 288 1.08 27.51 47.15
N THR A 289 2.13 28.06 46.55
CA THR A 289 3.51 27.87 47.01
C THR A 289 3.74 28.53 48.38
N ALA A 290 3.20 29.74 48.60
CA ALA A 290 3.28 30.44 49.89
C ALA A 290 2.52 29.71 51.02
N MET A 291 1.45 28.99 50.70
CA MET A 291 0.75 28.10 51.63
C MET A 291 1.50 26.78 51.90
N GLY A 292 2.68 26.58 51.31
CA GLY A 292 3.53 25.39 51.52
C GLY A 292 3.26 24.23 50.57
N ALA A 293 2.54 24.43 49.45
CA ALA A 293 2.39 23.39 48.45
C ALA A 293 3.74 23.10 47.76
N GLY A 294 4.18 21.84 47.77
CA GLY A 294 5.40 21.45 47.08
C GLY A 294 5.27 21.53 45.55
N TYR A 295 6.38 21.86 44.86
CA TYR A 295 6.42 21.93 43.39
C TYR A 295 5.92 20.66 42.69
N GLY A 296 6.19 19.48 43.24
CA GLY A 296 5.68 18.21 42.70
C GLY A 296 4.15 18.12 42.68
N TYR A 297 3.47 18.70 43.67
CA TYR A 297 2.02 18.78 43.68
C TYR A 297 1.51 19.71 42.57
N ILE A 298 2.11 20.89 42.43
CA ILE A 298 1.75 21.87 41.39
C ILE A 298 1.95 21.25 40.00
N LEU A 299 3.12 20.66 39.72
CA LEU A 299 3.43 19.99 38.46
C LEU A 299 2.41 18.88 38.13
N SER A 300 2.02 18.08 39.13
CA SER A 300 1.05 17.01 38.93
C SER A 300 -0.32 17.51 38.48
N LEU A 301 -0.74 18.71 38.91
CA LEU A 301 -2.01 19.30 38.48
C LEU A 301 -2.00 19.62 36.98
N TYR A 302 -0.93 20.24 36.49
CA TYR A 302 -0.76 20.55 35.07
C TYR A 302 -0.66 19.28 34.21
N PHE A 303 0.17 18.31 34.63
CA PHE A 303 0.31 17.04 33.91
C PHE A 303 -0.98 16.21 33.85
N ILE A 304 -1.74 16.16 34.95
CA ILE A 304 -3.03 15.47 34.96
C ILE A 304 -4.02 16.18 34.05
N LYS A 305 -4.06 17.52 34.09
CA LYS A 305 -4.96 18.31 33.23
C LYS A 305 -4.66 18.09 31.75
N ILE A 306 -3.41 18.28 31.32
CA ILE A 306 -3.03 18.10 29.92
C ILE A 306 -3.21 16.64 29.49
N GLY A 307 -2.95 15.68 30.38
CA GLY A 307 -3.18 14.26 30.10
C GLY A 307 -4.64 13.93 29.82
N ILE A 308 -5.57 14.46 30.62
CA ILE A 308 -7.02 14.29 30.39
C ILE A 308 -7.43 14.94 29.06
N VAL A 309 -6.99 16.16 28.79
CA VAL A 309 -7.30 16.89 27.54
C VAL A 309 -6.75 16.12 26.34
N ALA A 310 -5.51 15.63 26.40
CA ALA A 310 -4.87 14.85 25.34
C ALA A 310 -5.60 13.54 25.07
N LEU A 311 -6.02 12.81 26.11
CA LEU A 311 -6.78 11.57 25.95
C LEU A 311 -8.14 11.82 25.30
N LEU A 312 -8.89 12.80 25.80
CA LEU A 312 -10.18 13.16 25.19
C LEU A 312 -10.01 13.62 23.74
N ALA A 313 -9.02 14.46 23.46
CA ALA A 313 -8.73 14.96 22.12
C ALA A 313 -8.29 13.83 21.17
N SER A 314 -7.56 12.83 21.68
CA SER A 314 -7.15 11.67 20.88
C SER A 314 -8.34 10.78 20.50
N ALA A 315 -9.29 10.58 21.43
CA ALA A 315 -10.50 9.80 21.18
C ALA A 315 -11.45 10.51 20.20
N SER A 316 -11.75 11.80 20.44
CA SER A 316 -12.57 12.62 19.52
C SER A 316 -11.90 12.74 18.16
N GLY A 317 -10.60 13.01 18.13
CA GLY A 317 -9.84 13.16 16.90
C GLY A 317 -9.75 11.87 16.09
N PHE A 318 -9.62 10.72 16.76
CA PHE A 318 -9.67 9.42 16.09
C PHE A 318 -11.01 9.17 15.40
N ILE A 319 -12.12 9.45 16.10
CA ILE A 319 -13.46 9.28 15.54
C ILE A 319 -13.62 10.20 14.32
N ILE A 320 -13.36 11.50 14.49
CA ILE A 320 -13.52 12.50 13.43
C ILE A 320 -12.62 12.19 12.24
N GLY A 321 -11.33 11.93 12.47
CA GLY A 321 -10.37 11.61 11.42
C GLY A 321 -10.72 10.33 10.66
N SER A 322 -11.22 9.31 11.36
CA SER A 322 -11.69 8.06 10.74
C SER A 322 -12.97 8.29 9.93
N SER A 323 -13.93 9.06 10.45
CA SER A 323 -15.14 9.44 9.72
C SER A 323 -14.81 10.19 8.44
N LEU A 324 -13.89 11.16 8.50
CA LEU A 324 -13.41 11.90 7.34
C LEU A 324 -12.76 10.97 6.33
N ALA A 325 -11.96 10.00 6.77
CA ALA A 325 -11.33 9.04 5.86
C ALA A 325 -12.38 8.18 5.14
N VAL A 326 -13.39 7.68 5.85
CA VAL A 326 -14.46 6.88 5.23
C VAL A 326 -15.26 7.71 4.22
N TYR A 327 -15.63 8.94 4.58
CA TYR A 327 -16.51 9.77 3.75
C TYR A 327 -15.80 10.43 2.56
N TRP A 328 -14.57 10.92 2.73
CA TRP A 328 -13.85 11.62 1.66
C TRP A 328 -13.00 10.69 0.79
N THR A 329 -12.37 9.68 1.37
CA THR A 329 -11.44 8.82 0.61
C THR A 329 -12.16 7.82 -0.30
N SER A 330 -13.38 7.42 0.08
CA SER A 330 -14.22 6.56 -0.77
C SER A 330 -14.54 7.20 -2.14
N GLY A 331 -14.66 8.53 -2.20
CA GLY A 331 -15.03 9.24 -3.43
C GLY A 331 -13.96 9.31 -4.52
N PHE A 332 -12.67 9.19 -4.19
CA PHE A 332 -11.57 9.32 -5.16
C PHE A 332 -10.73 8.05 -5.35
N LEU A 333 -11.04 6.97 -4.64
CA LEU A 333 -10.36 5.69 -4.84
C LEU A 333 -10.68 5.13 -6.24
N VAL A 334 -9.65 5.05 -7.10
CA VAL A 334 -9.77 4.60 -8.49
C VAL A 334 -10.09 3.10 -8.60
N ILE A 335 -9.69 2.30 -7.61
CA ILE A 335 -10.03 0.88 -7.51
C ILE A 335 -10.73 0.68 -6.17
N GLU A 336 -11.91 0.07 -6.20
CA GLU A 336 -12.59 -0.48 -5.01
C GLU A 336 -11.67 -1.53 -4.37
N THR A 337 -11.02 -1.12 -3.28
CA THR A 337 -10.34 -2.04 -2.36
C THR A 337 -11.35 -2.57 -1.34
N ILE A 338 -10.87 -3.29 -0.34
CA ILE A 338 -11.63 -3.48 0.92
C ILE A 338 -12.18 -2.12 1.37
N GLU A 339 -13.43 -2.12 1.85
CA GLU A 339 -14.10 -0.93 2.34
C GLU A 339 -13.24 -0.20 3.39
N ILE A 340 -13.26 1.13 3.30
CA ILE A 340 -12.57 1.97 4.27
C ILE A 340 -13.29 1.82 5.60
N ALA A 341 -12.54 1.43 6.63
CA ALA A 341 -13.07 1.14 7.95
C ALA A 341 -12.33 1.94 9.03
N TYR A 342 -12.93 1.95 10.21
CA TYR A 342 -12.34 2.50 11.42
C TYR A 342 -11.30 1.51 11.94
N GLN A 343 -10.04 1.92 11.98
CA GLN A 343 -8.95 1.06 12.43
C GLN A 343 -8.79 1.14 13.95
N TRP A 344 -9.70 0.49 14.69
CA TRP A 344 -9.70 0.52 16.17
C TRP A 344 -8.40 0.05 16.81
N SER A 345 -7.61 -0.79 16.11
CA SER A 345 -6.29 -1.21 16.59
C SER A 345 -5.29 -0.06 16.73
N ASP A 346 -5.49 1.05 16.01
CA ASP A 346 -4.58 2.19 16.01
C ASP A 346 -4.87 3.15 17.17
N LEU A 347 -6.09 3.11 17.74
CA LEU A 347 -6.52 4.00 18.82
C LEU A 347 -5.60 3.96 20.05
N PRO A 348 -5.20 2.79 20.61
CA PRO A 348 -4.29 2.76 21.76
C PRO A 348 -2.94 3.39 21.46
N ARG A 349 -2.42 3.20 20.23
CA ARG A 349 -1.13 3.78 19.80
C ARG A 349 -1.23 5.30 19.67
N ILE A 350 -2.32 5.79 19.09
CA ILE A 350 -2.59 7.22 18.95
C ILE A 350 -2.72 7.87 20.34
N CYS A 351 -3.52 7.29 21.25
CA CYS A 351 -3.63 7.80 22.61
C CYS A 351 -2.27 7.87 23.32
N LEU A 352 -1.44 6.83 23.17
CA LEU A 352 -0.11 6.79 23.76
C LEU A 352 0.82 7.88 23.19
N ILE A 353 0.85 8.05 21.86
CA ILE A 353 1.67 9.06 21.19
C ILE A 353 1.20 10.46 21.57
N THR A 354 -0.11 10.73 21.51
CA THR A 354 -0.67 12.04 21.87
C THR A 354 -0.39 12.38 23.34
N LEU A 355 -0.58 11.41 24.25
CA LEU A 355 -0.28 11.61 25.67
C LEU A 355 1.20 11.88 25.90
N SER A 356 2.09 11.07 25.32
CA SER A 356 3.54 11.23 25.49
C SER A 356 4.03 12.58 24.95
N THR A 357 3.50 12.99 23.79
CA THR A 357 3.83 14.27 23.16
C THR A 357 3.33 15.44 24.00
N ALA A 358 2.11 15.35 24.53
CA ALA A 358 1.54 16.39 25.37
C ALA A 358 2.30 16.58 26.68
N LEU A 359 2.67 15.48 27.35
CA LEU A 359 3.48 15.53 28.57
C LEU A 359 4.89 16.08 28.29
N ALA A 360 5.53 15.67 27.19
CA ALA A 360 6.85 16.16 26.81
C ALA A 360 6.83 17.66 26.48
N ALA A 361 5.84 18.11 25.70
CA ALA A 361 5.70 19.52 25.33
C ALA A 361 5.37 20.40 26.55
N GLU A 362 4.49 19.95 27.45
CA GLU A 362 4.11 20.67 28.68
C GLU A 362 5.26 20.77 29.69
N SER A 363 6.25 19.88 29.62
CA SER A 363 7.42 19.95 30.50
C SER A 363 8.22 21.25 30.32
N ILE A 364 8.25 21.81 29.11
CA ILE A 364 9.00 23.05 28.81
C ILE A 364 8.45 24.27 29.57
N PRO A 365 7.16 24.63 29.47
CA PRO A 365 6.60 25.73 30.24
C PRO A 365 6.67 25.48 31.75
N LEU A 366 6.50 24.24 32.21
CA LEU A 366 6.60 23.89 33.63
C LEU A 366 8.01 24.07 34.21
N ILE A 367 9.06 23.76 33.46
CA ILE A 367 10.44 24.05 33.88
C ILE A 367 10.66 25.55 34.03
N SER A 368 10.08 26.36 33.14
CA SER A 368 10.13 27.83 33.25
C SER A 368 9.46 28.35 34.52
N LEU A 369 8.34 27.73 34.92
CA LEU A 369 7.64 28.05 36.16
C LEU A 369 8.48 27.74 37.41
N ILE A 370 9.11 26.56 37.48
CA ILE A 370 9.95 26.18 38.64
C ILE A 370 11.12 27.16 38.83
N ARG A 371 11.69 27.66 37.72
CA ARG A 371 12.82 28.62 37.76
C ARG A 371 12.39 30.05 38.14
N SER A 372 11.09 30.33 38.18
CA SER A 372 10.58 31.66 38.54
C SER A 372 10.51 31.80 40.06
N ASP A 373 11.09 32.88 40.60
CA ASP A 373 11.13 33.13 42.05
C ASP A 373 9.72 33.42 42.60
N PRO A 374 9.21 32.62 43.56
CA PRO A 374 7.88 32.82 44.17
C PRO A 374 7.71 34.19 44.82
N GLY A 375 8.78 34.75 45.41
CA GLY A 375 8.75 36.05 46.07
C GLY A 375 8.52 37.18 45.06
N ARG A 376 9.10 37.05 43.87
CA ARG A 376 8.95 38.02 42.78
C ARG A 376 7.57 37.95 42.13
N ILE A 377 6.98 36.75 42.01
CA ILE A 377 5.62 36.55 41.46
C ILE A 377 4.55 37.24 42.32
N LEU A 378 4.74 37.32 43.63
CA LEU A 378 3.80 37.96 44.56
C LEU A 378 3.96 39.49 44.63
N MET A 379 5.09 40.03 44.15
CA MET A 379 5.40 41.46 44.15
C MET A 379 5.15 42.15 42.79
N GLU A 380 4.86 41.39 41.74
CA GLU A 380 4.43 41.94 40.43
C GLU A 380 2.93 42.32 40.48
N GLU A 381 2.65 43.62 40.32
CA GLU A 381 1.28 44.19 40.29
C GLU A 381 0.41 43.65 39.16
#